data_AF-A0A357XWX9-F1
#
_entry.id   AF-A0A357XWX9-F1
#
_cell.length_a   1.000
_cell.length_b   1.000
_cell.length_c   1.000
_cell.angle_alpha   90.00
_cell.angle_beta   90.00
_cell.angle_gamma   90.00
#
_symmetry.space_group_name_H-M   'P 1'
#
loop_
_entity.id
_entity.type
_entity.pdbx_description
1 polymer ?
#
loop_
_entity_poly.entity_id
_entity_poly.type
_entity_poly.pdbx_seq_one_letter_code
_entity_poly.pdbx_strand_id
1 'polypeptide(L)'
;MLDDALVTYGGERKIAAPSENTTAKTNKSRAQRKRKKGKLFNFYERGLKNGDKIKFVADPKIVAVVCGERTVKFEGNEWTTSGLTKELFRRQNAVRNSGAYQGPLHFTFNGVRLTDLPEK
;
A
#
# COMPACT_ATOMS: atom_id res chain seq x y z
N MET A 1 -3.33 -18.47 40.60
CA MET A 1 -2.72 -17.41 39.77
C MET A 1 -2.31 -18.03 38.45
N LEU A 2 -3.28 -18.23 37.55
CA LEU A 2 -3.13 -18.72 36.18
C LEU A 2 -4.53 -18.80 35.59
N ASP A 3 -4.86 -17.93 34.63
CA ASP A 3 -5.96 -18.13 33.70
C ASP A 3 -5.61 -17.45 32.36
N ASP A 4 -5.26 -18.30 31.40
CA ASP A 4 -5.23 -18.07 29.97
C ASP A 4 -6.61 -17.63 29.42
N ALA A 5 -6.67 -16.68 28.47
CA ALA A 5 -7.55 -16.76 27.30
C ALA A 5 -7.49 -15.53 26.35
N LEU A 6 -7.06 -15.81 25.11
CA LEU A 6 -7.60 -15.36 23.81
C LEU A 6 -7.72 -13.84 23.53
N VAL A 7 -6.69 -13.30 22.87
CA VAL A 7 -6.82 -12.09 22.03
C VAL A 7 -7.56 -12.47 20.74
N THR A 8 -8.83 -12.10 20.66
CA THR A 8 -9.67 -12.14 19.47
C THR A 8 -9.15 -11.16 18.41
N TYR A 9 -8.61 -11.68 17.30
CA TYR A 9 -8.40 -10.91 16.07
C TYR A 9 -9.74 -10.77 15.33
N GLY A 10 -10.61 -9.91 15.86
CA GLY A 10 -11.93 -9.59 15.29
C GLY A 10 -12.21 -8.10 15.46
N GLY A 11 -11.33 -7.25 14.92
CA GLY A 11 -11.48 -5.79 15.01
C GLY A 11 -12.10 -5.22 13.76
N GLU A 12 -13.43 -5.10 13.73
CA GLU A 12 -14.17 -4.26 12.79
C GLU A 12 -13.65 -2.81 12.87
N ARG A 13 -12.76 -2.42 11.97
CA ARG A 13 -12.37 -1.01 11.84
C ARG A 13 -13.47 -0.27 11.07
N LYS A 14 -14.48 0.23 11.80
CA LYS A 14 -15.29 1.36 11.34
C LYS A 14 -14.40 2.60 11.27
N ILE A 15 -14.01 3.00 10.07
CA ILE A 15 -13.36 4.29 9.83
C ILE A 15 -14.44 5.24 9.31
N ALA A 16 -15.03 5.99 10.24
CA ALA A 16 -15.82 7.16 9.90
C ALA A 16 -14.89 8.19 9.24
N ALA A 17 -15.15 8.53 7.97
CA ALA A 17 -14.51 9.64 7.29
C ALA A 17 -15.43 10.85 7.39
N PRO A 18 -15.06 11.92 8.13
CA PRO A 18 -15.78 13.18 8.07
C PRO A 18 -15.27 14.06 6.93
N SER A 19 -16.18 14.90 6.44
CA SER A 19 -15.98 16.14 5.70
C SER A 19 -15.67 16.08 4.21
N GLU A 20 -16.76 16.25 3.46
CA GLU A 20 -16.89 17.16 2.33
C GLU A 20 -15.90 18.35 2.38
N ASN A 21 -15.11 18.55 1.32
CA ASN A 21 -14.88 19.90 0.80
C ASN A 21 -14.47 19.86 -0.68
N THR A 22 -15.23 20.62 -1.45
CA THR A 22 -15.12 20.99 -2.86
C THR A 22 -13.90 21.85 -3.18
N THR A 23 -13.32 21.65 -4.37
CA THR A 23 -12.95 22.66 -5.41
C THR A 23 -11.61 22.39 -6.11
N ALA A 24 -11.66 22.12 -7.43
CA ALA A 24 -10.76 22.68 -8.45
C ALA A 24 -11.20 22.22 -9.87
N LYS A 25 -11.87 23.11 -10.60
CA LYS A 25 -12.19 22.97 -12.03
C LYS A 25 -10.89 22.96 -12.86
N THR A 26 -10.81 22.13 -13.90
CA THR A 26 -10.10 22.48 -15.16
C THR A 26 -10.68 21.64 -16.31
N ASN A 27 -11.29 22.33 -17.27
CA ASN A 27 -11.72 21.79 -18.55
C ASN A 27 -10.50 21.32 -19.37
N LYS A 28 -10.48 20.04 -19.80
CA LYS A 28 -9.66 19.61 -20.94
C LYS A 28 -10.27 18.41 -21.68
N SER A 29 -10.92 18.77 -22.79
CA SER A 29 -11.08 18.04 -24.07
C SER A 29 -10.91 16.51 -24.14
N ARG A 30 -12.01 15.87 -24.57
CA ARG A 30 -12.12 14.95 -25.73
C ARG A 30 -11.15 13.76 -25.80
N ALA A 31 -11.56 12.67 -25.14
CA ALA A 31 -11.57 11.28 -25.65
C ALA A 31 -11.90 10.36 -24.46
N GLN A 32 -13.17 9.99 -24.31
CA GLN A 32 -13.55 8.91 -23.38
C GLN A 32 -13.08 7.57 -23.95
N ARG A 33 -11.75 7.33 -23.97
CA ARG A 33 -11.25 5.97 -23.96
C ARG A 33 -11.70 5.40 -22.62
N LYS A 34 -12.69 4.50 -22.62
CA LYS A 34 -13.01 3.67 -21.45
C LYS A 34 -11.68 3.09 -20.97
N ARG A 35 -11.11 3.66 -19.92
CA ARG A 35 -9.84 3.17 -19.35
C ARG A 35 -10.14 1.73 -18.98
N LYS A 36 -9.52 0.77 -19.68
CA LYS A 36 -9.45 -0.60 -19.16
C LYS A 36 -8.99 -0.45 -17.72
N LYS A 37 -9.81 -0.91 -16.75
CA LYS A 37 -9.39 -0.93 -15.35
C LYS A 37 -8.02 -1.62 -15.37
N GLY A 38 -6.97 -0.85 -15.08
CA GLY A 38 -5.62 -1.39 -15.08
C GLY A 38 -5.60 -2.59 -14.15
N LYS A 39 -4.93 -3.65 -14.57
CA LYS A 39 -4.75 -4.83 -13.73
C LYS A 39 -4.21 -4.40 -12.38
N LEU A 40 -4.82 -4.87 -11.30
CA LEU A 40 -4.37 -4.53 -9.96
C LEU A 40 -2.98 -5.13 -9.77
N PHE A 41 -2.09 -4.39 -9.13
CA PHE A 41 -0.74 -4.88 -8.87
C PHE A 41 -0.80 -6.12 -7.97
N ASN A 42 -0.15 -7.21 -8.41
CA ASN A 42 -0.01 -8.46 -7.68
C ASN A 42 1.49 -8.79 -7.55
N PHE A 43 1.93 -9.09 -6.33
CA PHE A 43 3.30 -9.46 -6.01
C PHE A 43 3.71 -10.76 -6.70
N TYR A 44 2.83 -11.75 -6.76
CA TYR A 44 3.16 -13.06 -7.30
C TYR A 44 3.39 -13.01 -8.82
N GLU A 45 2.63 -12.17 -9.51
CA GLU A 45 2.80 -11.91 -10.93
C GLU A 45 4.11 -11.16 -11.24
N ARG A 46 4.75 -10.55 -10.23
CA ARG A 46 6.09 -9.97 -10.36
C ARG A 46 7.19 -10.92 -9.90
N GLY A 47 6.84 -12.18 -9.61
CA GLY A 47 7.75 -13.20 -9.13
C GLY A 47 8.14 -13.08 -7.66
N LEU A 48 7.45 -12.24 -6.87
CA LEU A 48 7.64 -12.22 -5.42
C LEU A 48 6.84 -13.34 -4.78
N LYS A 49 7.30 -13.81 -3.62
CA LYS A 49 6.66 -14.83 -2.80
C LYS A 49 6.57 -14.38 -1.35
N ASN A 50 5.74 -15.08 -0.58
CA ASN A 50 5.64 -14.84 0.85
C ASN A 50 7.01 -15.05 1.51
N GLY A 51 7.43 -14.11 2.36
CA GLY A 51 8.75 -14.09 2.97
C GLY A 51 9.75 -13.16 2.27
N ASP A 52 9.47 -12.66 1.06
CA ASP A 52 10.35 -11.70 0.38
C ASP A 52 10.38 -10.35 1.09
N LYS A 53 11.56 -9.74 1.17
CA LYS A 53 11.74 -8.44 1.84
C LYS A 53 11.77 -7.31 0.82
N ILE A 54 10.85 -6.36 0.97
CA ILE A 54 10.79 -5.13 0.18
C ILE A 54 11.19 -3.94 1.04
N LYS A 55 11.84 -2.95 0.42
CA LYS A 55 12.29 -1.72 1.07
C LYS A 55 11.51 -0.52 0.57
N PHE A 56 11.20 0.41 1.47
CA PHE A 56 10.59 1.67 1.08
C PHE A 56 11.59 2.55 0.34
N VAL A 57 11.19 3.16 -0.77
CA VAL A 57 12.07 3.97 -1.64
C VAL A 57 12.52 5.25 -0.94
N ALA A 58 11.62 5.90 -0.18
CA ALA A 58 11.96 7.15 0.50
C ALA A 58 12.81 6.92 1.76
N ASP A 59 12.71 5.73 2.37
CA ASP A 59 13.49 5.38 3.54
C ASP A 59 13.90 3.89 3.49
N PRO A 60 15.15 3.57 3.14
CA PRO A 60 15.61 2.19 2.99
C PRO A 60 15.73 1.44 4.33
N LYS A 61 15.59 2.12 5.49
CA LYS A 61 15.52 1.47 6.81
C LYS A 61 14.21 0.73 7.01
N ILE A 62 13.18 1.10 6.25
CA ILE A 62 11.84 0.53 6.36
C ILE A 62 11.77 -0.70 5.47
N VAL A 63 11.76 -1.87 6.10
CA VAL A 63 11.70 -3.17 5.43
C VAL A 63 10.38 -3.86 5.78
N ALA A 64 9.60 -4.19 4.76
CA ALA A 64 8.37 -4.98 4.89
C ALA A 64 8.55 -6.35 4.24
N VAL A 65 7.83 -7.36 4.73
CA VAL A 65 7.91 -8.73 4.24
C VAL A 65 6.64 -9.07 3.48
N VAL A 66 6.71 -9.57 2.26
CA VAL A 66 5.53 -9.99 1.50
C VAL A 66 4.84 -11.12 2.23
N CYS A 67 3.53 -10.99 2.46
CA CYS A 67 2.72 -11.98 3.18
C CYS A 67 1.50 -12.42 2.38
N GLY A 68 1.18 -11.75 1.28
CA GLY A 68 0.11 -12.13 0.37
C GLY A 68 0.31 -11.55 -1.03
N GLU A 69 -0.68 -11.73 -1.90
CA GLU A 69 -0.69 -11.19 -3.27
C GLU A 69 -0.53 -9.68 -3.32
N ARG A 70 -1.07 -8.98 -2.32
CA ARG A 70 -1.17 -7.51 -2.27
C ARG A 70 -0.90 -6.94 -0.88
N THR A 71 -0.47 -7.80 0.03
CA THR A 71 -0.27 -7.49 1.45
C THR A 71 1.13 -7.84 1.90
N VAL A 72 1.61 -7.06 2.85
CA VAL A 72 2.95 -7.12 3.40
C VAL A 72 2.86 -7.03 4.91
N LYS A 73 3.71 -7.78 5.60
CA LYS A 73 3.87 -7.76 7.04
C LYS A 73 4.93 -6.73 7.42
N PHE A 74 4.56 -5.79 8.27
CA PHE A 74 5.43 -4.74 8.78
C PHE A 74 5.10 -4.50 10.26
N GLU A 75 6.13 -4.46 11.12
CA GLU A 75 5.97 -4.33 12.58
C GLU A 75 4.99 -5.35 13.17
N GLY A 76 5.01 -6.60 12.68
CA GLY A 76 4.13 -7.67 13.15
C GLY A 76 2.70 -7.64 12.61
N ASN A 77 2.29 -6.55 11.96
CA ASN A 77 0.94 -6.36 11.41
C ASN A 77 0.90 -6.59 9.89
N GLU A 78 -0.23 -7.07 9.38
CA GLU A 78 -0.47 -7.15 7.94
C GLU A 78 -1.02 -5.82 7.41
N TRP A 79 -0.38 -5.31 6.37
CA TRP A 79 -0.71 -4.06 5.72
C TRP A 79 -0.88 -4.27 4.22
N THR A 80 -1.81 -3.52 3.62
CA THR A 80 -1.80 -3.33 2.17
C THR A 80 -0.65 -2.39 1.79
N THR A 81 -0.08 -2.56 0.60
CA THR A 81 1.04 -1.71 0.14
C THR A 81 0.70 -0.21 0.21
N SER A 82 -0.52 0.16 -0.18
CA SER A 82 -0.99 1.55 -0.10
C SER A 82 -1.24 2.02 1.33
N GLY A 83 -1.79 1.15 2.19
CA GLY A 83 -2.01 1.46 3.61
C GLY A 83 -0.70 1.70 4.34
N LEU A 84 0.29 0.83 4.14
CA LEU A 84 1.63 1.01 4.68
C LEU A 84 2.25 2.30 4.18
N THR A 85 2.21 2.57 2.87
CA THR A 85 2.75 3.81 2.28
C THR A 85 2.16 5.06 2.95
N LYS A 86 0.84 5.09 3.16
CA LYS A 86 0.16 6.21 3.81
C LYS A 86 0.62 6.39 5.26
N GLU A 87 0.75 5.30 6.00
CA GLU A 87 1.24 5.31 7.38
C GLU A 87 2.69 5.82 7.46
N LEU A 88 3.56 5.38 6.56
CA LEU A 88 4.95 5.83 6.47
C LEU A 88 5.04 7.33 6.16
N PHE A 89 4.30 7.81 5.17
CA PHE A 89 4.26 9.25 4.85
C PHE A 89 3.67 10.08 6.00
N ARG A 90 2.70 9.53 6.74
CA ARG A 90 2.16 10.17 7.95
C ARG A 90 3.22 10.32 9.02
N ARG A 91 4.00 9.27 9.29
CA ARG A 91 5.13 9.34 10.24
C ARG A 91 6.21 10.32 9.81
N GLN A 92 6.44 10.47 8.50
CA GLN A 92 7.43 11.40 7.94
C GLN A 92 6.93 12.85 7.78
N ASN A 93 5.71 13.18 8.21
CA ASN A 93 5.07 14.48 7.95
C ASN A 93 5.02 14.89 6.46
N ALA A 94 5.15 13.93 5.55
CA ALA A 94 5.19 14.13 4.11
C ALA A 94 3.86 13.73 3.44
N VAL A 95 2.74 13.98 4.13
CA VAL A 95 1.41 13.61 3.64
C VAL A 95 1.02 14.53 2.48
N ARG A 96 0.92 13.97 1.28
CA ARG A 96 0.27 14.63 0.14
C ARG A 96 -1.23 14.77 0.37
N ASN A 97 -1.74 15.95 0.04
CA ASN A 97 -3.16 16.33 0.18
C ASN A 97 -4.13 15.45 -0.64
N SER A 98 -3.63 14.75 -1.66
CA SER A 98 -4.45 13.93 -2.56
C SER A 98 -4.90 12.58 -1.96
N GLY A 99 -4.25 12.08 -0.89
CA GLY A 99 -4.59 10.80 -0.24
C GLY A 99 -4.45 9.52 -1.09
N ALA A 100 -4.29 9.65 -2.40
CA ALA A 100 -4.12 8.56 -3.35
C ALA A 100 -2.63 8.27 -3.56
N TYR A 101 -2.13 7.27 -2.83
CA TYR A 101 -0.77 6.78 -3.00
C TYR A 101 -0.77 5.53 -3.87
N GLN A 102 0.07 5.53 -4.90
CA GLN A 102 0.36 4.33 -5.67
C GLN A 102 1.36 3.48 -4.88
N GLY A 103 0.85 2.68 -3.94
CA GLY A 103 1.69 1.91 -3.00
C GLY A 103 2.90 1.22 -3.65
N PRO A 104 2.74 0.39 -4.69
CA PRO A 104 3.84 -0.35 -5.30
C PRO A 104 4.98 0.53 -5.85
N LEU A 105 4.70 1.77 -6.25
CA LEU A 105 5.71 2.69 -6.77
C LEU A 105 6.76 3.06 -5.71
N HIS A 106 6.35 3.06 -4.44
CA HIS A 106 7.18 3.48 -3.32
C HIS A 106 7.94 2.32 -2.66
N PHE A 107 7.90 1.13 -3.23
CA PHE A 107 8.66 -0.01 -2.73
C PHE A 107 9.60 -0.58 -3.79
N THR A 108 10.71 -1.12 -3.30
CA THR A 108 11.72 -1.81 -4.08
C THR A 108 11.94 -3.21 -3.54
N PHE A 109 12.14 -4.16 -4.43
CA PHE A 109 12.60 -5.50 -4.12
C PHE A 109 14.01 -5.66 -4.68
N ASN A 110 14.97 -5.99 -3.83
CA ASN A 110 16.38 -6.14 -4.21
C ASN A 110 16.96 -4.95 -5.02
N GLY A 111 16.53 -3.72 -4.71
CA GLY A 111 16.95 -2.50 -5.40
C GLY A 111 16.15 -2.15 -6.67
N VAL A 112 15.27 -3.04 -7.15
CA VAL A 112 14.39 -2.81 -8.31
C VAL A 112 13.01 -2.38 -7.83
N ARG A 113 12.39 -1.38 -8.47
CA ARG A 113 11.03 -0.96 -8.10
C ARG A 113 10.02 -2.03 -8.44
N LEU A 114 9.01 -2.21 -7.59
CA LEU A 114 7.97 -3.20 -7.85
C LEU A 114 7.23 -2.98 -9.18
N THR A 115 7.05 -1.72 -9.57
CA THR A 115 6.42 -1.35 -10.85
C THR A 115 7.29 -1.67 -12.06
N ASP A 116 8.60 -1.84 -11.86
CA ASP A 116 9.60 -2.08 -12.90
C ASP A 116 9.91 -3.56 -13.10
N LEU A 117 9.58 -4.40 -12.10
CA LEU A 117 9.71 -5.86 -12.23
C LEU A 117 8.88 -6.38 -13.40
N PRO A 118 9.38 -7.30 -14.23
CA PRO A 118 8.59 -7.90 -15.30
C PRO A 118 7.39 -8.68 -14.72
N GLU A 119 6.27 -8.67 -15.44
CA GLU A 119 5.18 -9.60 -15.17
C GLU A 119 5.58 -10.99 -15.68
N LYS A 120 5.30 -12.02 -14.90
CA LYS A 120 5.65 -13.42 -15.15
C LYS A 120 4.42 -14.27 -15.44
#